data_AF-A0A7Z0VPK6-F1
#
_entry.id   AF-A0A7Z0VPK6-F1
#
_cell.length_a   1.000
_cell.length_b   1.000
_cell.length_c   1.000
_cell.angle_alpha   90.00
_cell.angle_beta   90.00
_cell.angle_gamma   90.00
#
_symmetry.space_group_name_H-M   'P 1'
#
loop_
_entity.id
_entity.type
_entity.pdbx_description
1 polymer ?
#
loop_
_entity_poly.entity_id
_entity_poly.type
_entity_poly.pdbx_seq_one_letter_code
_entity_poly.pdbx_strand_id
1 'polypeptide(L)'
;MKVTGSILLALFVIVGGYWICSTQSHNEIAIYENVIEQSNKPSPAQDISHQDSSNVDKTVQGENPEILNNTPINPPEERYSAELQWIEMVEDKNLSAIDTMHHLQPMLSHSEAVLRLAAVNAISGYKHSEINHPLIDVLYDPNPVIRATVVESLSMQMNDSMIAYIEPALYDPNLQVRIAAIWAIAELESEQGVYALAALLSDQNDDIRLNAVAALGEIGRETSMHYLNNLRHDSEERIRRNVAAILDEIAIDF
;
A
#
# COMPACT_ATOMS: atom_id res chain seq x y z
N MET A 1 26.37 -29.44 -11.01
CA MET A 1 26.57 -28.38 -10.00
C MET A 1 25.50 -27.33 -10.25
N LYS A 2 24.38 -27.40 -9.53
CA LYS A 2 23.38 -26.33 -9.52
C LYS A 2 23.93 -25.24 -8.60
N VAL A 3 24.32 -24.10 -9.16
CA VAL A 3 24.51 -22.89 -8.37
C VAL A 3 23.10 -22.34 -8.18
N THR A 4 22.42 -22.78 -7.14
CA THR A 4 21.22 -22.10 -6.63
C THR A 4 21.71 -20.81 -5.99
N GLY A 5 21.93 -19.80 -6.82
CA GLY A 5 22.05 -18.42 -6.39
C GLY A 5 20.67 -17.96 -5.94
N SER A 6 20.31 -18.31 -4.71
CA SER A 6 19.30 -17.58 -3.95
C SER A 6 19.84 -16.17 -3.79
N ILE A 7 19.53 -15.32 -4.77
CA ILE A 7 19.62 -13.89 -4.62
C ILE A 7 18.60 -13.55 -3.53
N LEU A 8 19.10 -13.43 -2.31
CA LEU A 8 18.55 -12.52 -1.32
C LEU A 8 18.36 -11.17 -2.03
N LEU A 9 17.16 -10.89 -2.50
CA LEU A 9 16.75 -9.54 -2.84
C LEU A 9 15.56 -9.23 -1.94
N ALA A 10 15.83 -8.29 -1.03
CA ALA A 10 14.98 -7.95 0.07
C ALA A 10 13.57 -7.56 -0.40
N LEU A 11 12.58 -7.98 0.38
CA LEU A 11 11.25 -7.36 0.40
C LEU A 11 11.43 -5.89 0.82
N PHE A 12 11.70 -5.05 -0.17
CA PHE A 12 11.83 -3.60 -0.04
C PHE A 12 10.43 -3.00 -0.10
N VAL A 13 9.81 -2.84 1.08
CA VAL A 13 8.58 -2.05 1.23
C VAL A 13 8.91 -0.59 0.94
N ILE A 14 8.43 -0.06 -0.19
CA ILE A 14 8.48 1.38 -0.49
C ILE A 14 7.26 2.03 0.16
N VAL A 15 7.35 2.27 1.48
CA VAL A 15 6.93 3.53 2.12
C VAL A 15 7.86 3.75 3.33
N GLY A 16 8.84 4.62 3.18
CA GLY A 16 9.43 5.32 4.34
C GLY A 16 10.41 4.58 5.26
N GLY A 17 11.07 3.49 4.84
CA GLY A 17 12.36 3.10 5.43
C GLY A 17 12.40 2.79 6.94
N TYR A 18 11.32 2.31 7.55
CA TYR A 18 11.36 1.78 8.92
C TYR A 18 11.08 0.28 8.93
N TRP A 19 12.17 -0.49 9.03
CA TRP A 19 12.14 -1.87 9.50
C TRP A 19 11.89 -1.83 11.02
N ILE A 20 10.75 -2.32 11.50
CA ILE A 20 10.64 -2.72 12.92
C ILE A 20 10.71 -4.24 12.97
N CYS A 21 11.90 -4.72 13.31
CA CYS A 21 12.06 -6.05 13.89
C CYS A 21 11.52 -5.97 15.33
N SER A 22 10.63 -6.89 15.68
CA SER A 22 9.92 -6.96 16.96
C SER A 22 10.86 -6.82 18.16
N THR A 23 10.44 -6.01 19.15
CA THR A 23 10.68 -6.21 20.61
C THR A 23 10.15 -5.07 21.50
N GLN A 24 9.40 -4.08 21.00
CA GLN A 24 8.74 -3.10 21.88
C GLN A 24 7.41 -2.60 21.31
N SER A 25 6.32 -3.26 21.71
CA SER A 25 4.93 -3.00 21.31
C SER A 25 4.46 -1.56 21.54
N HIS A 26 5.11 -0.83 22.43
CA HIS A 26 4.71 0.53 22.82
C HIS A 26 4.99 1.57 21.70
N ASN A 27 5.90 1.30 20.76
CA ASN A 27 6.22 2.24 19.68
C ASN A 27 5.34 2.11 18.42
N GLU A 28 4.54 1.05 18.27
CA GLU A 28 3.88 0.75 16.99
C GLU A 28 2.76 1.73 16.62
N ILE A 29 1.99 2.21 17.60
CA ILE A 29 0.99 3.25 17.32
C ILE A 29 1.62 4.57 16.93
N ALA A 30 2.71 4.97 17.58
CA ALA A 30 3.43 6.19 17.19
C ALA A 30 3.96 6.08 15.76
N ILE A 31 4.34 4.87 15.33
CA ILE A 31 4.72 4.57 13.94
C ILE A 31 3.50 4.73 13.02
N TYR A 32 2.35 4.13 13.35
CA TYR A 32 1.13 4.27 12.54
C TYR A 32 0.64 5.71 12.45
N GLU A 33 0.64 6.45 13.56
CA GLU A 33 0.32 7.89 13.59
C GLU A 33 1.25 8.66 12.67
N ASN A 34 2.56 8.43 12.77
CA ASN A 34 3.53 9.10 11.90
C ASN A 34 3.31 8.76 10.42
N VAL A 35 3.03 7.49 10.10
CA VAL A 35 2.71 7.06 8.72
C VAL A 35 1.45 7.77 8.21
N ILE A 36 0.38 7.79 9.01
CA ILE A 36 -0.88 8.46 8.66
C ILE A 36 -0.66 9.98 8.52
N GLU A 37 0.05 10.61 9.44
CA GLU A 37 0.37 12.04 9.39
C GLU A 37 1.21 12.41 8.16
N GLN A 38 2.23 11.61 7.84
CA GLN A 38 3.06 11.84 6.66
C GLN A 38 2.24 11.70 5.38
N SER A 39 1.32 10.74 5.31
CA SER A 39 0.47 10.56 4.13
C SER A 39 -0.57 11.66 3.93
N ASN A 40 -0.98 12.32 5.02
CA ASN A 40 -1.92 13.44 4.99
C ASN A 40 -1.24 14.77 4.67
N LYS A 41 0.11 14.83 4.66
CA LYS A 41 0.82 16.03 4.24
C LYS A 41 0.61 16.22 2.72
N PRO A 42 0.22 17.41 2.26
CA PRO A 42 0.15 17.68 0.83
C PRO A 42 1.54 17.40 0.23
N SER A 43 1.56 16.61 -0.85
CA SER A 43 2.78 16.34 -1.61
C SER A 43 3.50 17.66 -1.89
N PRO A 44 4.84 17.76 -1.75
CA PRO A 44 5.56 18.96 -2.10
C PRO A 44 5.22 19.30 -3.55
N ALA A 45 4.39 20.33 -3.74
CA ALA A 45 4.08 20.81 -5.06
C ALA A 45 5.41 21.09 -5.76
N GLN A 46 5.58 20.54 -6.97
CA GLN A 46 6.61 21.04 -7.87
C GLN A 46 6.43 22.55 -7.94
N ASP A 47 7.47 23.25 -7.49
CA ASP A 47 7.57 24.69 -7.42
C ASP A 47 7.44 25.27 -8.83
N ILE A 48 6.20 25.52 -9.26
CA ILE A 48 5.91 26.35 -10.43
C ILE A 48 5.65 27.75 -9.89
N SER A 49 6.73 28.50 -9.86
CA SER A 49 6.76 29.94 -9.77
C SER A 49 5.67 30.58 -10.63
N HIS A 50 4.67 31.20 -10.03
CA HIS A 50 4.04 32.39 -10.58
C HIS A 50 3.74 33.36 -9.44
N GLN A 51 4.56 34.40 -9.38
CA GLN A 51 4.18 35.66 -8.77
C GLN A 51 2.84 36.10 -9.37
N ASP A 52 1.85 36.38 -8.53
CA ASP A 52 1.02 37.56 -8.77
C ASP A 52 0.46 38.11 -7.46
N SER A 53 1.03 39.24 -7.06
CA SER A 53 0.55 40.09 -5.99
C SER A 53 -0.55 41.00 -6.52
N SER A 54 -1.81 40.76 -6.17
CA SER A 54 -2.82 41.82 -5.99
C SER A 54 -4.11 41.34 -5.32
N ASN A 55 -4.21 41.60 -4.02
CA ASN A 55 -5.29 42.36 -3.37
C ASN A 55 -6.76 42.01 -3.72
N VAL A 56 -7.49 41.39 -2.77
CA VAL A 56 -8.80 41.91 -2.29
C VAL A 56 -9.02 41.50 -0.83
N ASP A 57 -9.05 42.52 0.01
CA ASP A 57 -9.49 42.56 1.41
C ASP A 57 -11.02 42.62 1.50
N LYS A 58 -11.68 41.74 2.27
CA LYS A 58 -12.99 41.96 2.94
C LYS A 58 -13.21 41.00 4.12
N THR A 59 -12.94 41.51 5.32
CA THR A 59 -13.75 41.41 6.55
C THR A 59 -14.90 40.37 6.59
N VAL A 60 -14.73 39.33 7.40
CA VAL A 60 -15.81 38.75 8.23
C VAL A 60 -15.31 38.73 9.66
N GLN A 61 -15.87 39.63 10.47
CA GLN A 61 -15.72 39.62 11.92
C GLN A 61 -16.58 38.51 12.51
N GLY A 62 -16.00 37.79 13.48
CA GLY A 62 -16.78 37.27 14.61
C GLY A 62 -17.12 35.80 14.59
N GLU A 63 -16.12 34.92 14.68
CA GLU A 63 -16.26 33.69 15.46
C GLU A 63 -15.08 33.56 16.43
N ASN A 64 -15.44 33.26 17.67
CA ASN A 64 -14.63 33.29 18.89
C ASN A 64 -13.52 32.22 18.86
N PRO A 65 -12.22 32.54 19.02
CA PRO A 65 -11.16 31.53 18.90
C PRO A 65 -10.94 30.67 20.16
N GLU A 66 -11.79 30.76 21.20
CA GLU A 66 -11.54 30.15 22.51
C GLU A 66 -12.34 28.86 22.84
N ILE A 67 -12.82 28.11 21.84
CA ILE A 67 -13.29 26.72 22.07
C ILE A 67 -12.52 25.75 21.17
N LEU A 68 -11.19 25.76 21.28
CA LEU A 68 -10.34 24.66 20.84
C LEU A 68 -9.77 23.98 22.07
N ASN A 69 -10.52 22.97 22.54
CA ASN A 69 -10.05 21.73 23.16
C ASN A 69 -8.71 21.82 23.92
N ASN A 70 -8.76 22.27 25.17
CA ASN A 70 -7.62 22.19 26.10
C ASN A 70 -7.68 20.93 26.98
N THR A 71 -8.14 19.80 26.42
CA THR A 71 -7.86 18.49 27.01
C THR A 71 -6.41 18.13 26.72
N PRO A 72 -5.60 17.77 27.72
CA PRO A 72 -4.27 17.21 27.49
C PRO A 72 -4.44 16.04 26.51
N ILE A 73 -3.82 16.13 25.34
CA ILE A 73 -3.75 15.01 24.42
C ILE A 73 -2.79 14.02 25.11
N ASN A 74 -3.35 13.03 25.77
CA ASN A 74 -2.55 11.94 26.35
C ASN A 74 -1.71 11.30 25.23
N PRO A 75 -0.50 10.79 25.54
CA PRO A 75 0.28 10.06 24.57
C PRO A 75 -0.54 8.91 23.97
N PRO A 76 -0.25 8.50 22.73
CA PRO A 76 -1.10 7.56 21.98
C PRO A 76 -1.34 6.23 22.69
N GLU A 77 -0.33 5.74 23.41
CA GLU A 77 -0.39 4.54 24.25
C GLU A 77 -1.45 4.64 25.35
N GLU A 78 -1.60 5.82 25.96
CA GLU A 78 -2.62 6.06 26.98
C GLU A 78 -4.01 6.29 26.34
N ARG A 79 -4.06 6.89 25.14
CA ARG A 79 -5.30 7.19 24.41
C ARG A 79 -6.02 5.93 23.91
N TYR A 80 -5.26 4.90 23.55
CA TYR A 80 -5.79 3.67 22.94
C TYR A 80 -5.44 2.40 23.73
N SER A 81 -5.12 2.53 25.03
CA SER A 81 -4.62 1.41 25.85
C SER A 81 -5.51 0.14 25.85
N ALA A 82 -6.84 0.30 25.82
CA ALA A 82 -7.77 -0.83 25.76
C ALA A 82 -7.83 -1.46 24.36
N GLU A 83 -7.79 -0.63 23.32
CA GLU A 83 -7.73 -1.04 21.92
C GLU A 83 -6.36 -1.60 21.51
N LEU A 84 -5.30 -1.31 22.26
CA LEU A 84 -3.95 -1.83 22.05
C LEU A 84 -3.75 -3.21 22.64
N GLN A 85 -4.37 -3.48 23.79
CA GLN A 85 -4.17 -4.73 24.53
C GLN A 85 -4.52 -5.96 23.68
N TRP A 86 -5.45 -5.85 22.74
CA TRP A 86 -5.81 -6.98 21.88
C TRP A 86 -4.95 -7.09 20.61
N ILE A 87 -4.33 -6.01 20.11
CA ILE A 87 -3.38 -6.09 18.98
C ILE A 87 -2.21 -6.99 19.38
N GLU A 88 -1.66 -6.78 20.59
CA GLU A 88 -0.63 -7.65 21.16
C GLU A 88 -1.11 -9.13 21.23
N MET A 89 -2.37 -9.36 21.60
CA MET A 89 -2.93 -10.72 21.68
C MET A 89 -3.08 -11.40 20.31
N VAL A 90 -3.37 -10.64 19.25
CA VAL A 90 -3.47 -11.17 17.86
C VAL A 90 -2.08 -11.46 17.30
N GLU A 91 -1.10 -10.59 17.56
CA GLU A 91 0.29 -10.77 17.13
C GLU A 91 0.97 -11.97 17.78
N ASP A 92 0.64 -12.27 19.03
CA ASP A 92 1.08 -13.48 19.73
C ASP A 92 0.43 -14.77 19.19
N LYS A 93 -0.45 -14.66 18.17
CA LYS A 93 -1.12 -15.78 17.46
C LYS A 93 -1.86 -16.75 18.35
N ASN A 94 -2.33 -16.28 19.51
CA ASN A 94 -2.96 -17.14 20.52
C ASN A 94 -4.50 -17.10 20.46
N LEU A 95 -5.07 -16.61 19.36
CA LEU A 95 -6.51 -16.47 19.14
C LEU A 95 -6.99 -17.29 17.94
N SER A 96 -8.19 -17.87 18.05
CA SER A 96 -8.86 -18.52 16.93
C SER A 96 -9.32 -17.48 15.89
N ALA A 97 -9.54 -17.87 14.64
CA ALA A 97 -9.98 -16.94 13.60
C ALA A 97 -11.28 -16.20 13.97
N ILE A 98 -12.15 -16.87 14.71
CA ILE A 98 -13.43 -16.32 15.20
C ILE A 98 -13.19 -15.27 16.28
N ASP A 99 -12.30 -15.55 17.25
CA ASP A 99 -11.99 -14.60 18.32
C ASP A 99 -11.24 -13.38 17.77
N THR A 100 -10.27 -13.62 16.89
CA THR A 100 -9.56 -12.59 16.11
C THR A 100 -10.58 -11.70 15.38
N MET A 101 -11.54 -12.29 14.66
CA MET A 101 -12.59 -11.54 13.96
C MET A 101 -13.45 -10.68 14.90
N HIS A 102 -13.90 -11.26 16.02
CA HIS A 102 -14.75 -10.58 16.99
C HIS A 102 -14.09 -9.31 17.54
N HIS A 103 -12.77 -9.32 17.73
CA HIS A 103 -12.00 -8.17 18.20
C HIS A 103 -11.66 -7.17 17.09
N LEU A 104 -11.41 -7.65 15.87
CA LEU A 104 -10.93 -6.82 14.76
C LEU A 104 -12.03 -6.06 14.03
N GLN A 105 -13.22 -6.64 13.88
CA GLN A 105 -14.28 -6.04 13.08
C GLN A 105 -14.68 -4.63 13.56
N PRO A 106 -14.82 -4.34 14.87
CA PRO A 106 -15.06 -2.98 15.36
C PRO A 106 -13.92 -2.01 15.01
N MET A 107 -12.68 -2.50 14.97
CA MET A 107 -11.47 -1.70 14.78
C MET A 107 -11.26 -1.35 13.31
N LEU A 108 -11.59 -2.25 12.39
CA LEU A 108 -11.63 -1.98 10.95
C LEU A 108 -12.64 -0.88 10.58
N SER A 109 -13.67 -0.67 11.40
CA SER A 109 -14.68 0.38 11.21
C SER A 109 -14.50 1.59 12.15
N HIS A 110 -13.36 1.69 12.84
CA HIS A 110 -13.14 2.73 13.84
C HIS A 110 -13.01 4.12 13.22
N SER A 111 -13.44 5.18 13.93
CA SER A 111 -13.36 6.56 13.42
C SER A 111 -11.92 7.03 13.20
N GLU A 112 -11.02 6.61 14.09
CA GLU A 112 -9.58 6.91 14.03
C GLU A 112 -8.86 6.01 13.02
N ALA A 113 -8.17 6.62 12.06
CA ALA A 113 -7.45 5.92 11.00
C ALA A 113 -6.31 5.03 11.52
N VAL A 114 -5.68 5.44 12.61
CA VAL A 114 -4.59 4.69 13.27
C VAL A 114 -5.06 3.30 13.71
N LEU A 115 -6.24 3.22 14.31
CA LEU A 115 -6.80 1.96 14.79
C LEU A 115 -7.27 1.07 13.63
N ARG A 116 -7.79 1.67 12.55
CA ARG A 116 -8.10 0.93 11.33
C ARG A 116 -6.83 0.34 10.69
N LEU A 117 -5.76 1.13 10.58
CA LEU A 117 -4.47 0.69 10.03
C LEU A 117 -3.86 -0.44 10.87
N ALA A 118 -3.85 -0.28 12.20
CA ALA A 118 -3.33 -1.30 13.11
C ALA A 118 -4.13 -2.61 12.98
N ALA A 119 -5.46 -2.53 12.87
CA ALA A 119 -6.32 -3.69 12.66
C ALA A 119 -6.02 -4.42 11.34
N VAL A 120 -5.79 -3.68 10.24
CA VAL A 120 -5.40 -4.28 8.95
C VAL A 120 -4.06 -5.02 9.09
N ASN A 121 -3.04 -4.39 9.66
CA ASN A 121 -1.71 -5.01 9.81
C ASN A 121 -1.73 -6.26 10.69
N ALA A 122 -2.49 -6.23 11.80
CA ALA A 122 -2.67 -7.39 12.66
C ALA A 122 -3.31 -8.57 11.91
N ILE A 123 -4.21 -8.29 10.96
CA ILE A 123 -4.86 -9.30 10.11
C ILE A 123 -3.92 -9.85 9.05
N SER A 124 -3.05 -9.04 8.44
CA SER A 124 -2.20 -9.47 7.32
C SER A 124 -1.32 -10.68 7.68
N GLY A 125 -0.92 -10.77 8.95
CA GLY A 125 -0.17 -11.90 9.51
C GLY A 125 -1.01 -13.18 9.75
N TYR A 126 -2.34 -13.10 9.66
CA TYR A 126 -3.29 -14.16 9.94
C TYR A 126 -3.81 -14.78 8.63
N LYS A 127 -3.16 -15.85 8.18
CA LYS A 127 -3.49 -16.56 6.92
C LYS A 127 -4.71 -17.47 7.09
N HIS A 128 -5.89 -16.89 7.28
CA HIS A 128 -7.15 -17.62 7.40
C HIS A 128 -8.19 -16.98 6.49
N SER A 129 -8.72 -17.75 5.54
CA SER A 129 -9.59 -17.27 4.45
C SER A 129 -10.84 -16.52 4.91
N GLU A 130 -11.35 -16.85 6.09
CA GLU A 130 -12.53 -16.27 6.73
C GLU A 130 -12.32 -14.79 7.08
N ILE A 131 -11.06 -14.33 7.12
CA ILE A 131 -10.70 -12.94 7.43
C ILE A 131 -10.62 -12.07 6.18
N ASN A 132 -10.68 -12.67 4.98
CA ASN A 132 -10.62 -11.92 3.73
C ASN A 132 -11.87 -11.04 3.51
N HIS A 133 -13.04 -11.49 3.97
CA HIS A 133 -14.29 -10.77 3.71
C HIS A 133 -14.36 -9.38 4.40
N PRO A 134 -13.99 -9.22 5.69
CA PRO A 134 -13.95 -7.89 6.30
C PRO A 134 -12.92 -6.94 5.68
N LEU A 135 -11.82 -7.45 5.12
CA LEU A 135 -10.81 -6.61 4.47
C LEU A 135 -11.34 -5.95 3.19
N ILE A 136 -12.29 -6.58 2.49
CA ILE A 136 -12.85 -6.07 1.23
C ILE A 136 -13.49 -4.69 1.44
N ASP A 137 -14.17 -4.46 2.56
CA ASP A 137 -14.80 -3.16 2.83
C ASP A 137 -13.75 -2.05 3.06
N VAL A 138 -12.59 -2.42 3.59
CA VAL A 138 -11.49 -1.47 3.89
C VAL A 138 -10.72 -1.06 2.63
N LEU A 139 -10.93 -1.74 1.49
CA LEU A 139 -10.46 -1.26 0.18
C LEU A 139 -11.05 0.11 -0.20
N TYR A 140 -12.13 0.54 0.46
CA TYR A 140 -12.77 1.84 0.25
C TYR A 140 -12.48 2.85 1.35
N ASP A 141 -11.46 2.60 2.20
CA ASP A 141 -11.09 3.51 3.28
C ASP A 141 -10.80 4.92 2.75
N PRO A 142 -11.26 6.00 3.42
CA PRO A 142 -10.92 7.36 3.01
C PRO A 142 -9.39 7.61 3.00
N ASN A 143 -8.63 6.92 3.86
CA ASN A 143 -7.19 7.07 3.92
C ASN A 143 -6.48 6.16 2.90
N PRO A 144 -5.67 6.71 1.97
CA PRO A 144 -4.99 5.94 0.94
C PRO A 144 -3.93 4.97 1.48
N VAL A 145 -3.29 5.26 2.62
CA VAL A 145 -2.35 4.31 3.24
C VAL A 145 -3.09 3.03 3.61
N ILE A 146 -4.25 3.18 4.25
CA ILE A 146 -5.03 2.02 4.68
C ILE A 146 -5.48 1.21 3.45
N ARG A 147 -5.94 1.86 2.38
CA ARG A 147 -6.28 1.17 1.12
C ARG A 147 -5.10 0.38 0.56
N ALA A 148 -3.90 0.99 0.52
CA ALA A 148 -2.68 0.32 0.05
C ALA A 148 -2.31 -0.88 0.94
N THR A 149 -2.34 -0.71 2.26
CA THR A 149 -2.04 -1.79 3.23
C THR A 149 -3.03 -2.95 3.10
N VAL A 150 -4.32 -2.68 2.87
CA VAL A 150 -5.32 -3.72 2.64
C VAL A 150 -5.04 -4.49 1.35
N VAL A 151 -4.67 -3.79 0.28
CA VAL A 151 -4.29 -4.41 -1.00
C VAL A 151 -3.12 -5.38 -0.82
N GLU A 152 -2.07 -4.97 -0.12
CA GLU A 152 -0.93 -5.84 0.23
C GLU A 152 -1.36 -7.02 1.12
N SER A 153 -2.24 -6.77 2.09
CA SER A 153 -2.75 -7.80 2.99
C SER A 153 -3.53 -8.90 2.26
N LEU A 154 -4.26 -8.52 1.19
CA LEU A 154 -4.99 -9.46 0.35
C LEU A 154 -4.06 -10.29 -0.54
N SER A 155 -2.95 -9.75 -1.06
CA SER A 155 -1.99 -10.55 -1.85
C SER A 155 -1.27 -11.60 -1.01
N MET A 156 -0.98 -11.30 0.27
CA MET A 156 -0.34 -12.24 1.19
C MET A 156 -1.14 -13.53 1.47
N GLN A 157 -2.44 -13.53 1.12
CA GLN A 157 -3.30 -14.71 1.18
C GLN A 157 -2.95 -15.74 0.10
N MET A 158 -2.16 -15.37 -0.92
CA MET A 158 -1.68 -16.25 -1.99
C MET A 158 -2.82 -17.03 -2.67
N ASN A 159 -3.90 -16.31 -2.97
CA ASN A 159 -5.09 -16.84 -3.62
C ASN A 159 -5.47 -15.97 -4.81
N ASP A 160 -5.37 -16.51 -6.02
CA ASP A 160 -5.68 -15.84 -7.29
C ASP A 160 -7.08 -15.22 -7.32
N SER A 161 -8.04 -15.75 -6.54
CA SER A 161 -9.38 -15.16 -6.42
C SER A 161 -9.34 -13.74 -5.86
N MET A 162 -8.25 -13.34 -5.20
CA MET A 162 -8.05 -11.99 -4.66
C MET A 162 -7.83 -10.95 -5.76
N ILE A 163 -7.42 -11.36 -6.96
CA ILE A 163 -7.21 -10.45 -8.10
C ILE A 163 -8.48 -9.64 -8.38
N ALA A 164 -9.66 -10.25 -8.33
CA ALA A 164 -10.93 -9.56 -8.58
C ALA A 164 -11.20 -8.41 -7.58
N TYR A 165 -10.63 -8.47 -6.38
CA TYR A 165 -10.75 -7.43 -5.36
C TYR A 165 -9.63 -6.39 -5.44
N ILE A 166 -8.42 -6.79 -5.87
CA ILE A 166 -7.26 -5.91 -5.97
C ILE A 166 -7.27 -5.10 -7.28
N GLU A 167 -7.74 -5.68 -8.39
CA GLU A 167 -7.72 -5.07 -9.72
C GLU A 167 -8.32 -3.64 -9.78
N PRO A 168 -9.44 -3.32 -9.10
CA PRO A 168 -9.94 -1.95 -9.05
C PRO A 168 -8.94 -0.92 -8.49
N ALA A 169 -8.07 -1.33 -7.56
CA ALA A 169 -7.09 -0.45 -6.93
C ALA A 169 -5.96 0.00 -7.90
N LEU A 170 -5.79 -0.67 -9.05
CA LEU A 170 -4.89 -0.21 -10.13
C LEU A 170 -5.30 1.17 -10.70
N TYR A 171 -6.54 1.58 -10.46
CA TYR A 171 -7.13 2.83 -10.94
C TYR A 171 -7.50 3.79 -9.80
N ASP A 172 -6.98 3.56 -8.59
CA ASP A 172 -7.19 4.44 -7.43
C ASP A 172 -6.69 5.87 -7.72
N PRO A 173 -7.38 6.93 -7.24
CA PRO A 173 -6.91 8.30 -7.42
C PRO A 173 -5.53 8.58 -6.77
N ASN A 174 -5.13 7.79 -5.78
CA ASN A 174 -3.83 7.91 -5.13
C ASN A 174 -2.79 7.00 -5.79
N LEU A 175 -1.68 7.60 -6.24
CA LEU A 175 -0.60 6.90 -6.94
C LEU A 175 0.01 5.75 -6.12
N GLN A 176 0.13 5.88 -4.80
CA GLN A 176 0.72 4.84 -3.95
C GLN A 176 -0.18 3.60 -3.87
N VAL A 177 -1.50 3.80 -3.81
CA VAL A 177 -2.46 2.67 -3.85
C VAL A 177 -2.37 1.93 -5.17
N ARG A 178 -2.24 2.65 -6.29
CA ARG A 178 -2.05 2.04 -7.61
C ARG A 178 -0.76 1.22 -7.67
N ILE A 179 0.35 1.75 -7.14
CA ILE A 179 1.64 1.04 -7.08
C ILE A 179 1.53 -0.20 -6.19
N ALA A 180 0.90 -0.10 -5.02
CA ALA A 180 0.66 -1.25 -4.15
C ALA A 180 -0.13 -2.35 -4.89
N ALA A 181 -1.17 -1.98 -5.63
CA ALA A 181 -1.96 -2.92 -6.43
C ALA A 181 -1.15 -3.60 -7.54
N ILE A 182 -0.25 -2.88 -8.21
CA ILE A 182 0.64 -3.45 -9.22
C ILE A 182 1.50 -4.56 -8.63
N TRP A 183 2.14 -4.30 -7.49
CA TRP A 183 3.04 -5.27 -6.85
C TRP A 183 2.27 -6.42 -6.20
N ALA A 184 1.13 -6.15 -5.58
CA ALA A 184 0.23 -7.16 -5.01
C ALA A 184 -0.26 -8.15 -6.08
N ILE A 185 -0.61 -7.66 -7.28
CA ILE A 185 -1.00 -8.52 -8.39
C ILE A 185 0.18 -9.33 -8.93
N ALA A 186 1.38 -8.75 -8.95
CA ALA A 186 2.59 -9.45 -9.37
C ALA A 186 2.94 -10.61 -8.44
N GLU A 187 2.83 -10.40 -7.12
CA GLU A 187 3.09 -11.40 -6.09
C GLU A 187 2.15 -12.62 -6.19
N LEU A 188 0.93 -12.41 -6.65
CA LEU A 188 -0.02 -13.51 -6.87
C LEU A 188 0.32 -14.35 -8.11
N GLU A 189 1.19 -13.86 -9.01
CA GLU A 189 1.64 -14.54 -10.22
C GLU A 189 0.51 -15.16 -11.08
N SER A 190 -0.70 -14.62 -11.02
CA SER A 190 -1.84 -15.20 -11.74
C SER A 190 -1.84 -14.79 -13.23
N GLU A 191 -2.41 -15.62 -14.09
CA GLU A 191 -2.56 -15.28 -15.52
C GLU A 191 -3.48 -14.06 -15.72
N GLN A 192 -4.55 -13.96 -14.92
CA GLN A 192 -5.41 -12.77 -14.90
C GLN A 192 -4.62 -11.52 -14.50
N GLY A 193 -3.71 -11.65 -13.52
CA GLY A 193 -2.83 -10.57 -13.09
C GLY A 193 -1.93 -10.05 -14.20
N VAL A 194 -1.38 -10.93 -15.03
CA VAL A 194 -0.58 -10.53 -16.21
C VAL A 194 -1.40 -9.65 -17.15
N TYR A 195 -2.66 -9.99 -17.42
CA TYR A 195 -3.51 -9.16 -18.28
C TYR A 195 -3.84 -7.80 -17.66
N ALA A 196 -4.13 -7.78 -16.36
CA ALA A 196 -4.40 -6.54 -15.63
C ALA A 196 -3.18 -5.60 -15.64
N LEU A 197 -1.99 -6.13 -15.40
CA LEU A 197 -0.73 -5.37 -15.46
C LEU A 197 -0.40 -4.91 -16.88
N ALA A 198 -0.65 -5.75 -17.89
CA ALA A 198 -0.41 -5.39 -19.29
C ALA A 198 -1.24 -4.17 -19.74
N ALA A 199 -2.45 -4.00 -19.21
CA ALA A 199 -3.28 -2.83 -19.50
C ALA A 199 -2.61 -1.51 -19.04
N LEU A 200 -1.85 -1.55 -17.94
CA LEU A 200 -1.16 -0.37 -17.39
C LEU A 200 0.07 0.06 -18.19
N LEU A 201 0.52 -0.75 -19.15
CA LEU A 201 1.62 -0.39 -20.04
C LEU A 201 1.29 0.77 -21.00
N SER A 202 0.02 1.19 -21.06
CA SER A 202 -0.42 2.37 -21.82
C SER A 202 -0.89 3.52 -20.92
N ASP A 203 -0.59 3.46 -19.61
CA ASP A 203 -0.98 4.50 -18.67
C ASP A 203 -0.33 5.84 -19.00
N GLN A 204 -1.05 6.94 -18.75
CA GLN A 204 -0.54 8.29 -18.99
C GLN A 204 0.58 8.66 -18.02
N ASN A 205 0.56 8.11 -16.80
CA ASN A 205 1.60 8.28 -15.81
C ASN A 205 2.74 7.30 -16.09
N ASP A 206 3.94 7.83 -16.30
CA ASP A 206 5.15 7.06 -16.61
C ASP A 206 5.66 6.23 -15.44
N ASP A 207 5.49 6.68 -14.19
CA ASP A 207 5.82 5.87 -13.01
C ASP A 207 4.91 4.62 -12.93
N ILE A 208 3.63 4.73 -13.31
CA ILE A 208 2.74 3.56 -13.39
C ILE A 208 3.18 2.60 -14.49
N ARG A 209 3.47 3.11 -15.69
CA ARG A 209 3.98 2.26 -16.78
C ARG A 209 5.28 1.55 -16.36
N LEU A 210 6.18 2.27 -15.70
CA LEU A 210 7.45 1.72 -15.22
C LEU A 210 7.26 0.61 -14.18
N ASN A 211 6.37 0.80 -13.21
CA ASN A 211 6.04 -0.23 -12.21
C ASN A 211 5.38 -1.45 -12.87
N ALA A 212 4.47 -1.25 -13.83
CA ALA A 212 3.86 -2.36 -14.57
C ALA A 212 4.89 -3.16 -15.39
N VAL A 213 5.87 -2.49 -16.01
CA VAL A 213 6.99 -3.14 -16.70
C VAL A 213 7.80 -3.99 -15.72
N ALA A 214 8.17 -3.44 -14.57
CA ALA A 214 8.94 -4.15 -13.57
C ALA A 214 8.18 -5.38 -13.03
N ALA A 215 6.91 -5.19 -12.65
CA ALA A 215 6.04 -6.26 -12.19
C ALA A 215 5.86 -7.41 -13.20
N LEU A 216 5.66 -7.08 -14.48
CA LEU A 216 5.57 -8.09 -15.55
C LEU A 216 6.89 -8.83 -15.78
N GLY A 217 8.02 -8.13 -15.59
CA GLY A 217 9.36 -8.72 -15.63
C GLY A 217 9.59 -9.72 -14.50
N GLU A 218 9.23 -9.36 -13.27
CA GLU A 218 9.33 -10.26 -12.10
C GLU A 218 8.48 -11.54 -12.27
N ILE A 219 7.28 -11.42 -12.87
CA ILE A 219 6.45 -12.61 -13.17
C ILE A 219 7.13 -13.54 -14.18
N GLY A 220 7.96 -13.01 -15.10
CA GLY A 220 8.85 -13.80 -15.95
C GLY A 220 8.17 -14.77 -16.95
N ARG A 221 6.88 -14.58 -17.26
CA ARG A 221 6.12 -15.48 -18.16
C ARG A 221 6.27 -15.07 -19.63
N GLU A 222 6.14 -16.05 -20.54
CA GLU A 222 6.15 -15.81 -22.00
C GLU A 222 5.10 -14.76 -22.42
N THR A 223 3.91 -14.78 -21.81
CA THR A 223 2.87 -13.78 -22.06
C THR A 223 3.32 -12.37 -21.66
N SER A 224 4.05 -12.22 -20.54
CA SER A 224 4.63 -10.93 -20.13
C SER A 224 5.61 -10.41 -21.18
N MET A 225 6.45 -11.29 -21.74
CA MET A 225 7.43 -10.93 -22.78
C MET A 225 6.78 -10.36 -24.02
N HIS A 226 5.66 -10.95 -24.46
CA HIS A 226 4.90 -10.44 -25.60
C HIS A 226 4.46 -8.99 -25.39
N TYR A 227 3.98 -8.66 -24.19
CA TYR A 227 3.56 -7.30 -23.85
C TYR A 227 4.74 -6.34 -23.75
N LEU A 228 5.82 -6.74 -23.07
CA LEU A 228 7.01 -5.89 -22.87
C LEU A 228 7.72 -5.54 -24.19
N ASN A 229 7.69 -6.43 -25.20
CA ASN A 229 8.32 -6.17 -26.49
C ASN A 229 7.76 -4.92 -27.20
N ASN A 230 6.52 -4.53 -26.91
CA ASN A 230 5.89 -3.33 -27.48
C ASN A 230 6.45 -2.03 -26.88
N LEU A 231 7.14 -2.07 -25.72
CA LEU A 231 7.66 -0.89 -25.02
C LEU A 231 9.14 -0.59 -25.31
N ARG A 232 9.77 -1.33 -26.23
CA ARG A 232 11.16 -1.04 -26.67
C ARG A 232 11.32 0.35 -27.27
N HIS A 233 10.21 0.98 -27.65
CA HIS A 233 10.14 2.32 -28.24
C HIS A 233 9.26 3.29 -27.43
N ASP A 234 9.00 3.00 -26.14
CA ASP A 234 8.28 3.94 -25.26
C ASP A 234 8.94 5.33 -25.28
N SER A 235 8.17 6.40 -25.07
CA SER A 235 8.70 7.77 -25.07
C SER A 235 9.71 7.99 -23.94
N GLU A 236 9.51 7.33 -22.80
CA GLU A 236 10.35 7.48 -21.63
C GLU A 236 11.58 6.57 -21.67
N GLU A 237 12.74 7.20 -21.49
CA GLU A 237 14.02 6.49 -21.54
C GLU A 237 14.16 5.45 -20.43
N ARG A 238 13.66 5.76 -19.22
CA ARG A 238 13.68 4.85 -18.08
C ARG A 238 12.94 3.54 -18.40
N ILE A 239 11.78 3.66 -19.06
CA ILE A 239 10.96 2.52 -19.47
C ILE A 239 11.69 1.69 -20.53
N ARG A 240 12.20 2.32 -21.59
CA ARG A 240 12.97 1.62 -22.64
C ARG A 240 14.17 0.86 -22.07
N ARG A 241 14.90 1.45 -21.12
CA ARG A 241 16.05 0.82 -20.47
C ARG A 241 15.64 -0.39 -19.62
N ASN A 242 14.55 -0.27 -18.86
CA ASN A 242 14.08 -1.36 -18.01
C ASN A 242 13.57 -2.55 -18.85
N VAL A 243 12.79 -2.27 -19.90
CA VAL A 243 12.34 -3.28 -20.87
C VAL A 243 13.53 -4.00 -21.51
N ALA A 244 14.56 -3.27 -21.95
CA ALA A 244 15.75 -3.90 -22.53
C ALA A 244 16.45 -4.84 -21.53
N ALA A 245 16.63 -4.40 -20.29
CA ALA A 245 17.26 -5.21 -19.24
C ALA A 245 16.47 -6.49 -18.95
N ILE A 246 15.15 -6.38 -18.76
CA ILE A 246 14.28 -7.53 -18.50
C ILE A 246 14.29 -8.52 -19.66
N LEU A 247 14.19 -8.02 -20.90
CA LEU A 247 14.20 -8.88 -22.09
C LEU A 247 15.56 -9.58 -22.29
N ASP A 248 16.67 -8.90 -22.00
CA ASP A 248 18.02 -9.46 -22.08
C ASP A 248 18.25 -10.52 -20.99
N GLU A 249 17.75 -10.30 -19.77
CA GLU A 249 17.84 -11.26 -18.65
C GLU A 249 17.05 -12.54 -18.96
N ILE A 250 15.79 -12.41 -19.35
CA ILE A 250 14.92 -13.56 -19.62
C ILE A 250 15.38 -14.33 -20.86
N ALA A 251 15.95 -13.67 -21.87
CA ALA A 251 16.48 -14.34 -23.07
C ALA A 251 17.72 -15.22 -22.80
N ILE A 252 18.37 -15.09 -21.63
CA ILE A 252 19.50 -15.93 -21.23
C ILE A 252 19.03 -17.23 -20.55
N ASP A 253 17.81 -17.24 -20.00
CA ASP A 253 17.29 -18.35 -19.18
C ASP A 253 16.49 -19.40 -19.97
N PHE A 254 16.30 -19.21 -21.28
CA PHE A 254 15.67 -20.16 -22.22
C PHE A 254 16.67 -20.71 -23.25
#